data_AF-A0A9D9CBF2-F1
#
_entry.id   AF-A0A9D9CBF2-F1
#
_cell.length_a   1.000
_cell.length_b   1.000
_cell.length_c   1.000
_cell.angle_alpha   90.00
_cell.angle_beta   90.00
_cell.angle_gamma   90.00
#
_symmetry.space_group_name_H-M   'P 1'
#
loop_
_entity.id
_entity.type
_entity.pdbx_description
1 polymer ?
#
loop_
_entity_poly.entity_id
_entity_poly.type
_entity_poly.pdbx_seq_one_letter_code
_entity_poly.pdbx_strand_id
1 'polypeptide(L)'
;HCTIDGDPSNDNRYSLGRPWHNCARAVYINTVMKIKPFSFGWTSMGNPPTLYAEYGSVDAQGNPIDLSQRHNKYLYNDSLYVCDFSPVLTAEEAAKYTLRNVLAGSDAWHPDEICATHTAPVVALDAATLTWNAVPYTICYVIRSQGKFLDATTDCQYQLPAYGEYSVEAIGEYGFSSEPTKVLYADPAALTQPSAAYTYKVDAGMLHVESFLPNTSLKLFDMTGKCVLSQQMAGKTVFPINEQGLLLMQLENAQGRWVEKIILQ
;
A
#
# COMPACT_ATOMS: atom_id res chain seq x y z
N HIS A 1 8.57 -10.18 -14.22
CA HIS A 1 8.81 -8.96 -15.03
C HIS A 1 9.98 -8.20 -14.43
N CYS A 2 11.18 -8.43 -14.96
CA CYS A 2 12.40 -7.83 -14.44
C CYS A 2 12.95 -6.79 -15.42
N THR A 3 13.88 -5.97 -14.95
CA THR A 3 14.67 -5.05 -15.79
C THR A 3 16.14 -5.44 -15.70
N ILE A 4 16.79 -5.65 -16.85
CA ILE A 4 18.24 -5.73 -16.95
C ILE A 4 18.77 -4.33 -17.24
N ASP A 5 19.60 -3.82 -16.34
CA ASP A 5 20.19 -2.50 -16.38
C ASP A 5 21.67 -2.58 -16.01
N GLY A 6 22.45 -1.57 -16.40
CA GLY A 6 23.86 -1.53 -16.09
C GLY A 6 24.59 -0.40 -16.80
N ASP A 7 25.91 -0.39 -16.67
CA ASP A 7 26.76 0.60 -17.32
C ASP A 7 26.59 0.56 -18.86
N PRO A 8 26.30 1.69 -19.53
CA PRO A 8 26.08 1.74 -20.98
C PRO A 8 27.24 1.16 -21.81
N SER A 9 28.47 1.17 -21.29
CA SER A 9 29.64 0.58 -21.96
C SER A 9 29.56 -0.93 -22.15
N ASN A 10 28.61 -1.61 -21.49
CA ASN A 10 28.34 -3.04 -21.62
C ASN A 10 27.20 -3.36 -22.60
N ASP A 11 26.56 -2.37 -23.21
CA ASP A 11 25.49 -2.61 -24.18
C ASP A 11 26.00 -3.43 -25.37
N ASN A 12 25.32 -4.54 -25.66
CA ASN A 12 25.72 -5.58 -26.62
C ASN A 12 27.09 -6.23 -26.34
N ARG A 13 27.55 -6.25 -25.08
CA ARG A 13 28.87 -6.81 -24.70
C ARG A 13 28.83 -7.86 -23.59
N TYR A 14 27.64 -8.35 -23.25
CA TYR A 14 27.45 -9.42 -22.27
C TYR A 14 26.55 -10.54 -22.81
N SER A 15 26.58 -11.69 -22.15
CA SER A 15 25.66 -12.80 -22.41
C SER A 15 24.67 -12.95 -21.25
N LEU A 16 23.44 -13.36 -21.54
CA LEU A 16 22.38 -13.64 -20.55
C LEU A 16 22.76 -14.77 -19.58
N GLY A 17 23.62 -15.68 -20.03
CA GLY A 17 24.14 -16.75 -19.20
C GLY A 17 25.09 -17.66 -19.95
N ARG A 18 25.71 -18.57 -19.18
CA ARG A 18 26.56 -19.64 -19.69
C ARG A 18 26.32 -20.90 -18.87
N PRO A 19 26.23 -22.08 -19.50
CA PRO A 19 25.84 -23.31 -18.82
C PRO A 19 27.03 -23.89 -18.07
N TRP A 20 26.94 -23.96 -16.74
CA TRP A 20 28.06 -24.44 -15.93
C TRP A 20 28.02 -25.97 -15.76
N HIS A 21 27.11 -26.49 -14.93
CA HIS A 21 26.93 -27.91 -14.67
C HIS A 21 25.44 -28.30 -14.59
N ASN A 22 25.16 -29.61 -14.48
CA ASN A 22 23.87 -30.19 -14.07
C ASN A 22 22.64 -29.61 -14.78
N CYS A 23 22.56 -29.81 -16.10
CA CYS A 23 21.34 -29.57 -16.87
C CYS A 23 20.79 -28.13 -16.74
N ALA A 24 21.64 -27.12 -16.80
CA ALA A 24 21.29 -25.71 -16.60
C ALA A 24 20.02 -25.27 -17.37
N ARG A 25 19.18 -24.49 -16.68
CA ARG A 25 17.96 -23.88 -17.23
C ARG A 25 17.89 -22.40 -16.86
N ALA A 26 17.59 -21.54 -17.82
CA ALA A 26 17.33 -20.12 -17.59
C ALA A 26 16.36 -19.61 -18.64
N VAL A 27 15.40 -18.78 -18.22
CA VAL A 27 14.38 -18.23 -19.11
C VAL A 27 14.13 -16.76 -18.77
N TYR A 28 14.17 -15.89 -19.77
CA TYR A 28 13.81 -14.47 -19.62
C TYR A 28 12.46 -14.21 -20.31
N ILE A 29 11.45 -13.86 -19.52
CA ILE A 29 10.08 -13.63 -20.00
C ILE A 29 9.67 -12.20 -19.69
N ASN A 30 9.23 -11.46 -20.71
CA ASN A 30 8.71 -10.10 -20.60
C ASN A 30 9.65 -9.20 -19.77
N THR A 31 10.95 -9.26 -20.10
CA THR A 31 12.03 -8.53 -19.42
C THR A 31 12.31 -7.24 -20.17
N VAL A 32 12.47 -6.14 -19.44
CA VAL A 32 12.94 -4.87 -20.02
C VAL A 32 14.47 -4.90 -20.03
N MET A 33 15.10 -4.76 -21.19
CA MET A 33 16.55 -4.73 -21.34
C MET A 33 17.01 -3.32 -21.69
N LYS A 34 17.46 -2.57 -20.69
CA LYS A 34 18.02 -1.21 -20.89
C LYS A 34 19.42 -1.26 -21.52
N ILE A 35 20.18 -2.29 -21.17
CA ILE A 35 21.38 -2.74 -21.90
C ILE A 35 21.10 -4.11 -22.50
N LYS A 36 21.41 -4.30 -23.78
CA LYS A 36 21.11 -5.51 -24.55
C LYS A 36 22.28 -6.50 -24.44
N PRO A 37 22.01 -7.82 -24.37
CA PRO A 37 23.08 -8.81 -24.51
C PRO A 37 23.58 -8.85 -25.95
N PHE A 38 24.65 -9.59 -26.22
CA PHE A 38 24.99 -9.99 -27.58
C PHE A 38 23.76 -10.58 -28.31
N SER A 39 23.68 -10.40 -29.62
CA SER A 39 22.56 -10.90 -30.44
C SER A 39 22.37 -12.43 -30.34
N PHE A 40 23.44 -13.18 -30.07
CA PHE A 40 23.38 -14.62 -29.83
C PHE A 40 22.83 -14.98 -28.43
N GLY A 41 22.82 -14.03 -27.48
CA GLY A 41 22.23 -14.14 -26.14
C GLY A 41 23.06 -14.96 -25.16
N TRP A 42 23.46 -16.18 -25.52
CA TRP A 42 24.01 -17.18 -24.59
C TRP A 42 25.42 -17.60 -24.99
N THR A 43 26.27 -18.01 -24.05
CA THR A 43 27.62 -18.49 -24.38
C THR A 43 27.89 -19.87 -23.80
N SER A 44 29.00 -20.50 -24.22
CA SER A 44 29.40 -21.85 -23.77
C SER A 44 30.26 -21.78 -22.49
N MET A 45 30.28 -22.84 -21.70
CA MET A 45 31.19 -22.97 -20.55
C MET A 45 31.49 -24.42 -20.19
N GLY A 46 30.51 -25.16 -19.65
CA GLY A 46 30.63 -26.56 -19.23
C GLY A 46 29.64 -27.46 -19.98
N ASN A 47 28.80 -28.19 -19.25
CA ASN A 47 27.83 -29.09 -19.89
C ASN A 47 26.75 -28.30 -20.66
N PRO A 48 26.27 -28.78 -21.83
CA PRO A 48 25.18 -28.13 -22.54
C PRO A 48 23.93 -27.92 -21.68
N PRO A 49 23.19 -26.81 -21.84
CA PRO A 49 21.98 -26.53 -21.06
C PRO A 49 20.84 -27.43 -21.50
N THR A 50 19.87 -27.65 -20.61
CA THR A 50 18.60 -28.31 -21.00
C THR A 50 17.56 -27.31 -21.50
N LEU A 51 17.68 -26.03 -21.15
CA LEU A 51 16.84 -24.97 -21.71
C LEU A 51 17.46 -23.60 -21.47
N TYR A 52 17.75 -22.86 -22.53
CA TYR A 52 17.94 -21.41 -22.48
C TYR A 52 17.01 -20.76 -23.47
N ALA A 53 16.06 -19.96 -22.99
CA ALA A 53 15.01 -19.42 -23.83
C ALA A 53 14.53 -18.04 -23.41
N GLU A 54 13.88 -17.34 -24.34
CA GLU A 54 13.31 -16.03 -24.11
C GLU A 54 11.90 -15.90 -24.69
N TYR A 55 11.14 -14.94 -24.15
CA TYR A 55 9.83 -14.54 -24.67
C TYR A 55 9.53 -13.08 -24.35
N GLY A 56 9.09 -12.31 -25.35
CA GLY A 56 8.43 -11.01 -25.13
C GLY A 56 9.26 -9.92 -24.46
N SER A 57 10.60 -10.04 -24.42
CA SER A 57 11.48 -9.01 -23.88
C SER A 57 11.47 -7.76 -24.77
N VAL A 58 11.58 -6.58 -24.15
CA VAL A 58 11.59 -5.28 -24.84
C VAL A 58 12.78 -4.44 -24.39
N ASP A 59 13.18 -3.45 -25.18
CA ASP A 59 14.18 -2.46 -24.79
C ASP A 59 13.60 -1.33 -23.92
N ALA A 60 14.45 -0.38 -23.53
CA ALA A 60 14.07 0.75 -22.69
C ALA A 60 12.94 1.62 -23.27
N GLN A 61 12.74 1.59 -24.59
CA GLN A 61 11.70 2.33 -25.30
C GLN A 61 10.45 1.47 -25.56
N GLY A 62 10.45 0.22 -25.11
CA GLY A 62 9.35 -0.72 -25.32
C GLY A 62 9.39 -1.42 -26.68
N ASN A 63 10.46 -1.32 -27.46
CA ASN A 63 10.59 -2.04 -28.72
C ASN A 63 10.94 -3.52 -28.44
N PRO A 64 10.37 -4.49 -29.18
CA PRO A 64 10.73 -5.89 -29.03
C PRO A 64 12.23 -6.13 -29.24
N ILE A 65 12.84 -6.97 -28.39
CA ILE A 65 14.19 -7.47 -28.60
C ILE A 65 14.18 -8.47 -29.76
N ASP A 66 15.09 -8.30 -30.72
CA ASP A 66 15.26 -9.26 -31.82
C ASP A 66 15.86 -10.56 -31.29
N LEU A 67 15.14 -11.66 -31.48
CA LEU A 67 15.53 -13.00 -31.06
C LEU A 67 16.00 -13.88 -32.23
N SER A 68 16.03 -13.36 -33.46
CA SER A 68 16.36 -14.13 -34.68
C SER A 68 17.75 -14.77 -34.66
N GLN A 69 18.68 -14.21 -33.86
CA GLN A 69 20.05 -14.67 -33.73
C GLN A 69 20.28 -15.57 -32.51
N ARG A 70 19.26 -15.85 -31.70
CA ARG A 70 19.38 -16.78 -30.58
C ARG A 70 19.64 -18.20 -31.09
N HIS A 71 20.51 -18.92 -30.38
CA HIS A 71 20.95 -20.26 -30.78
C HIS A 71 20.76 -21.27 -29.65
N ASN A 72 20.73 -22.54 -30.05
CA ASN A 72 20.74 -23.71 -29.19
C ASN A 72 22.04 -24.53 -29.36
N LYS A 73 23.09 -23.92 -29.90
CA LYS A 73 24.37 -24.57 -30.22
C LYS A 73 25.46 -24.19 -29.21
N TYR A 74 26.14 -25.15 -28.60
CA TYR A 74 27.14 -24.91 -27.56
C TYR A 74 28.38 -25.77 -27.77
N LEU A 75 29.55 -25.27 -27.40
CA LEU A 75 30.78 -26.06 -27.39
C LEU A 75 30.82 -26.95 -26.15
N TYR A 76 31.11 -28.24 -26.35
CA TYR A 76 31.30 -29.23 -25.30
C TYR A 76 32.39 -30.22 -25.73
N ASN A 77 33.45 -30.36 -24.92
CA ASN A 77 34.64 -31.17 -25.24
C ASN A 77 35.16 -30.89 -26.67
N ASP A 78 35.39 -29.61 -26.97
CA ASP A 78 35.87 -29.10 -28.26
C ASP A 78 34.99 -29.44 -29.49
N SER A 79 33.77 -29.92 -29.25
CA SER A 79 32.81 -30.27 -30.28
C SER A 79 31.56 -29.41 -30.18
N LEU A 80 30.99 -29.04 -31.33
CA LEU A 80 29.71 -28.32 -31.37
C LEU A 80 28.56 -29.28 -31.08
N TYR A 81 27.82 -29.00 -30.02
CA TYR A 81 26.60 -29.70 -29.62
C TYR A 81 25.37 -28.86 -29.95
N VAL A 82 24.32 -29.48 -30.49
CA VAL A 82 23.03 -28.82 -30.75
C VAL A 82 22.01 -29.36 -29.76
N CYS A 83 21.53 -28.50 -28.87
CA CYS A 83 20.54 -28.88 -27.86
C CYS A 83 19.14 -29.04 -28.49
N ASP A 84 18.38 -30.01 -27.98
CA ASP A 84 17.00 -30.27 -28.38
C ASP A 84 16.01 -29.34 -27.66
N PHE A 85 16.09 -28.04 -27.95
CA PHE A 85 15.12 -27.03 -27.54
C PHE A 85 15.12 -25.84 -28.50
N SER A 86 14.03 -25.06 -28.49
CA SER A 86 13.96 -23.73 -29.12
C SER A 86 14.42 -22.64 -28.15
N PRO A 87 15.33 -21.74 -28.55
CA PRO A 87 15.74 -20.62 -27.69
C PRO A 87 14.70 -19.48 -27.65
N VAL A 88 13.62 -19.60 -28.42
CA VAL A 88 12.48 -18.67 -28.43
C VAL A 88 11.24 -19.47 -28.07
N LEU A 89 10.59 -19.08 -26.97
CA LEU A 89 9.34 -19.72 -26.55
C LEU A 89 8.17 -19.21 -27.39
N THR A 90 7.17 -20.06 -27.53
CA THR A 90 5.81 -19.66 -27.92
C THR A 90 5.08 -18.97 -26.77
N ALA A 91 3.97 -18.30 -27.07
CA ALA A 91 3.12 -17.68 -26.06
C ALA A 91 2.58 -18.73 -25.06
N GLU A 92 2.21 -19.91 -25.58
CA GLU A 92 1.68 -21.02 -24.81
C GLU A 92 2.73 -21.64 -23.88
N GLU A 93 3.99 -21.71 -24.32
CA GLU A 93 5.10 -22.15 -23.46
C GLU A 93 5.44 -21.12 -22.41
N ALA A 94 5.49 -19.83 -22.78
CA ALA A 94 5.75 -18.73 -21.84
C ALA A 94 4.67 -18.65 -20.76
N ALA A 95 3.40 -18.88 -21.11
CA ALA A 95 2.28 -18.88 -20.17
C ALA A 95 2.38 -19.94 -19.07
N LYS A 96 3.19 -20.99 -19.27
CA LYS A 96 3.45 -22.02 -18.24
C LYS A 96 4.39 -21.55 -17.14
N TYR A 97 5.15 -20.48 -17.33
CA TYR A 97 6.06 -19.93 -16.32
C TYR A 97 5.31 -19.03 -15.33
N THR A 98 4.36 -19.61 -14.60
CA THR A 98 3.66 -18.96 -13.50
C THR A 98 4.45 -19.12 -12.20
N LEU A 99 4.19 -18.25 -11.22
CA LEU A 99 4.79 -18.37 -9.88
C LEU A 99 4.59 -19.77 -9.31
N ARG A 100 3.37 -20.30 -9.41
CA ARG A 100 3.01 -21.65 -8.95
C ARG A 100 3.81 -22.74 -9.68
N ASN A 101 3.88 -22.72 -11.02
CA ASN A 101 4.58 -23.77 -11.76
C ASN A 101 6.10 -23.74 -11.53
N VAL A 102 6.67 -22.57 -11.22
CA VAL A 102 8.11 -22.40 -11.02
C VAL A 102 8.53 -22.70 -9.58
N LEU A 103 7.74 -22.26 -8.59
CA LEU A 103 8.14 -22.28 -7.18
C LEU A 103 7.47 -23.38 -6.34
N ALA A 104 6.37 -23.99 -6.80
CA ALA A 104 5.65 -24.98 -5.99
C ALA A 104 6.52 -26.18 -5.60
N GLY A 105 7.49 -26.58 -6.44
CA GLY A 105 8.39 -27.68 -6.12
C GLY A 105 7.65 -28.97 -5.73
N SER A 106 8.28 -29.80 -4.90
CA SER A 106 7.67 -31.01 -4.33
C SER A 106 6.87 -30.76 -3.05
N ASP A 107 7.02 -29.58 -2.46
CA ASP A 107 6.43 -29.17 -1.18
C ASP A 107 5.23 -28.24 -1.34
N ALA A 108 4.80 -27.98 -2.57
CA ALA A 108 3.72 -27.06 -2.92
C ALA A 108 3.91 -25.65 -2.33
N TRP A 109 5.14 -25.12 -2.39
CA TRP A 109 5.42 -23.79 -1.86
C TRP A 109 4.72 -22.67 -2.66
N HIS A 110 3.84 -21.93 -1.99
CA HIS A 110 3.02 -20.84 -2.56
C HIS A 110 3.34 -19.49 -1.92
N PRO A 111 4.43 -18.81 -2.35
CA PRO A 111 4.83 -17.54 -1.74
C PRO A 111 3.85 -16.39 -1.98
N ASP A 112 2.99 -16.48 -3.00
CA ASP A 112 1.90 -15.53 -3.22
C ASP A 112 0.86 -15.55 -2.10
N GLU A 113 0.58 -16.72 -1.54
CA GLU A 113 -0.37 -16.87 -0.42
C GLU A 113 0.28 -16.40 0.89
N ILE A 114 1.57 -16.68 1.05
CA ILE A 114 2.38 -16.27 2.21
C ILE A 114 2.52 -14.74 2.29
N CYS A 115 2.75 -14.11 1.13
CA CYS A 115 2.98 -12.66 1.02
C CYS A 115 1.70 -11.88 0.69
N ALA A 116 0.53 -12.52 0.75
CA ALA A 116 -0.73 -11.85 0.48
C ALA A 116 -0.95 -10.71 1.48
N THR A 117 -1.19 -9.50 0.97
CA THR A 117 -1.52 -8.35 1.80
C THR A 117 -2.96 -8.44 2.27
N HIS A 118 -3.18 -8.13 3.55
CA HIS A 118 -4.52 -8.06 4.12
C HIS A 118 -5.13 -6.69 3.90
N THR A 119 -6.43 -6.65 3.63
CA THR A 119 -7.19 -5.39 3.61
C THR A 119 -7.27 -4.81 5.03
N ALA A 120 -7.19 -3.49 5.16
CA ALA A 120 -7.41 -2.82 6.43
C ALA A 120 -8.80 -3.19 7.01
N PRO A 121 -8.92 -3.53 8.31
CA PRO A 121 -10.21 -3.80 8.93
C PRO A 121 -11.13 -2.58 8.85
N VAL A 122 -12.40 -2.75 8.51
CA VAL A 122 -13.37 -1.66 8.62
C VAL A 122 -13.89 -1.63 10.05
N VAL A 123 -13.40 -0.69 10.86
CA VAL A 123 -13.66 -0.62 12.29
C VAL A 123 -14.79 0.36 12.60
N ALA A 124 -15.76 -0.08 13.40
CA ALA A 124 -16.76 0.76 14.05
C ALA A 124 -16.46 0.86 15.55
N LEU A 125 -16.77 2.01 16.15
CA LEU A 125 -16.68 2.25 17.59
C LEU A 125 -18.08 2.55 18.13
N ASP A 126 -18.51 1.77 19.12
CA ASP A 126 -19.70 2.06 19.92
C ASP A 126 -19.31 2.10 21.39
N ALA A 127 -19.60 3.22 22.04
CA ALA A 127 -19.07 3.57 23.36
C ALA A 127 -17.56 3.30 23.46
N ALA A 128 -17.17 2.21 24.09
CA ALA A 128 -15.79 1.80 24.33
C ALA A 128 -15.40 0.50 23.60
N THR A 129 -16.27 -0.03 22.74
CA THR A 129 -16.07 -1.31 22.06
C THR A 129 -15.81 -1.07 20.58
N LEU A 130 -14.65 -1.53 20.11
CA LEU A 130 -14.34 -1.62 18.69
C LEU A 130 -14.94 -2.91 18.12
N THR A 131 -15.51 -2.83 16.92
CA THR A 131 -16.02 -3.99 16.18
C THR A 131 -15.61 -3.90 14.71
N TRP A 132 -15.37 -5.03 14.07
CA TRP A 132 -15.04 -5.11 12.64
C TRP A 132 -15.54 -6.42 12.03
N ASN A 133 -15.50 -6.54 10.71
CA ASN A 133 -15.77 -7.81 10.02
C ASN A 133 -14.47 -8.62 9.91
N ALA A 134 -14.61 -9.95 9.92
CA ALA A 134 -13.49 -10.85 9.69
C ALA A 134 -12.78 -10.54 8.36
N VAL A 135 -11.46 -10.42 8.41
CA VAL A 135 -10.58 -10.23 7.25
C VAL A 135 -10.08 -11.61 6.84
N PRO A 136 -10.24 -12.03 5.57
CA PRO A 136 -9.81 -13.36 5.14
C PRO A 136 -8.33 -13.62 5.41
N TYR A 137 -8.00 -14.87 5.76
CA TYR A 137 -6.62 -15.32 6.01
C TYR A 137 -5.90 -14.60 7.16
N THR A 138 -6.66 -13.96 8.06
CA THR A 138 -6.14 -13.31 9.27
C THR A 138 -6.15 -14.30 10.44
N ILE A 139 -5.03 -14.38 11.16
CA ILE A 139 -4.89 -15.22 12.37
C ILE A 139 -5.22 -14.44 13.65
N CYS A 140 -5.00 -13.12 13.65
CA CYS A 140 -5.35 -12.24 14.76
C CYS A 140 -5.38 -10.78 14.31
N TYR A 141 -5.88 -9.92 15.19
CA TYR A 141 -5.86 -8.48 15.06
C TYR A 141 -4.95 -7.87 16.12
N VAL A 142 -4.09 -6.95 15.70
CA VAL A 142 -3.23 -6.18 16.61
C VAL A 142 -3.87 -4.83 16.88
N ILE A 143 -4.02 -4.52 18.17
CA ILE A 143 -4.54 -3.25 18.65
C ILE A 143 -3.35 -2.43 19.13
N ARG A 144 -3.26 -1.19 18.68
CA ARG A 144 -2.26 -0.24 19.13
C ARG A 144 -2.90 0.96 19.79
N SER A 145 -2.25 1.54 20.78
CA SER A 145 -2.58 2.84 21.36
C SER A 145 -1.43 3.79 21.09
N GLN A 146 -1.70 4.95 20.46
CA GLN A 146 -0.67 5.93 20.08
C GLN A 146 0.50 5.29 19.30
N GLY A 147 0.18 4.35 18.39
CA GLY A 147 1.16 3.60 17.58
C GLY A 147 1.95 2.51 18.33
N LYS A 148 1.79 2.36 19.64
CA LYS A 148 2.44 1.31 20.44
C LYS A 148 1.52 0.10 20.55
N PHE A 149 2.10 -1.09 20.53
CA PHE A 149 1.37 -2.33 20.78
C PHE A 149 0.62 -2.24 22.13
N LEU A 150 -0.68 -2.51 22.10
CA LEU A 150 -1.53 -2.58 23.28
C LEU A 150 -1.89 -4.03 23.57
N ASP A 151 -2.48 -4.71 22.59
CA ASP A 151 -2.94 -6.08 22.73
C ASP A 151 -3.15 -6.75 21.36
N ALA A 152 -3.45 -8.05 21.35
CA ALA A 152 -3.91 -8.78 20.17
C ALA A 152 -5.11 -9.68 20.51
N THR A 153 -6.04 -9.81 19.57
CA THR A 153 -7.24 -10.64 19.73
C THR A 153 -7.52 -11.47 18.48
N THR A 154 -8.16 -12.63 18.65
CA THR A 154 -8.72 -13.42 17.54
C THR A 154 -10.20 -13.13 17.30
N ASP A 155 -10.84 -12.43 18.24
CA ASP A 155 -12.22 -11.96 18.08
C ASP A 155 -12.28 -10.76 17.14
N CYS A 156 -13.45 -10.53 16.53
CA CYS A 156 -13.69 -9.36 15.69
C CYS A 156 -14.19 -8.15 16.48
N GLN A 157 -13.80 -8.07 17.76
CA GLN A 157 -14.15 -6.98 18.66
C GLN A 157 -13.07 -6.79 19.73
N TYR A 158 -13.00 -5.58 20.30
CA TYR A 158 -12.07 -5.29 21.38
C TYR A 158 -12.60 -4.16 22.29
N GLN A 159 -12.53 -4.38 23.60
CA GLN A 159 -12.93 -3.41 24.61
C GLN A 159 -11.77 -2.46 24.94
N LEU A 160 -11.93 -1.18 24.66
CA LEU A 160 -10.91 -0.17 24.92
C LEU A 160 -10.81 0.14 26.43
N PRO A 161 -9.58 0.23 26.98
CA PRO A 161 -9.38 0.42 28.41
C PRO A 161 -9.60 1.87 28.86
N ALA A 162 -9.41 2.84 27.96
CA ALA A 162 -9.52 4.27 28.26
C ALA A 162 -9.70 5.07 26.97
N TYR A 163 -10.04 6.35 27.10
CA TYR A 163 -10.05 7.29 25.99
C TYR A 163 -8.64 7.46 25.38
N GLY A 164 -8.57 7.59 24.05
CA GLY A 164 -7.32 7.75 23.33
C GLY A 164 -7.42 7.44 21.83
N GLU A 165 -6.29 7.59 21.15
CA GLU A 165 -6.12 7.18 19.76
C GLU A 165 -5.67 5.72 19.68
N TYR A 166 -6.38 4.95 18.86
CA TYR A 166 -6.14 3.53 18.65
C TYR A 166 -6.02 3.20 17.17
N SER A 167 -5.43 2.05 16.88
CA SER A 167 -5.52 1.43 15.56
C SER A 167 -5.70 -0.08 15.64
N VAL A 168 -6.34 -0.64 14.62
CA VAL A 168 -6.51 -2.08 14.43
C VAL A 168 -5.88 -2.49 13.12
N GLU A 169 -5.03 -3.52 13.16
CA GLU A 169 -4.33 -4.13 12.03
C GLU A 169 -4.69 -5.62 11.96
N ALA A 170 -4.96 -6.14 10.78
CA ALA A 170 -5.12 -7.58 10.56
C ALA A 170 -3.75 -8.22 10.32
N ILE A 171 -3.48 -9.35 10.98
CA ILE A 171 -2.22 -10.09 10.86
C ILE A 171 -2.45 -11.45 10.19
N GLY A 172 -1.71 -11.73 9.13
CA GLY A 172 -1.70 -13.03 8.46
C GLY A 172 -0.83 -14.07 9.15
N GLU A 173 -1.01 -15.34 8.78
CA GLU A 173 -0.28 -16.49 9.34
C GLU A 173 1.24 -16.34 9.29
N TYR A 174 1.74 -15.68 8.23
CA TYR A 174 3.17 -15.50 7.99
C TYR A 174 3.70 -14.12 8.45
N GLY A 175 2.92 -13.41 9.26
CA GLY A 175 3.34 -12.17 9.91
C GLY A 175 3.19 -10.90 9.07
N PHE A 176 2.57 -10.98 7.89
CA PHE A 176 2.22 -9.79 7.13
C PHE A 176 1.05 -9.04 7.80
N SER A 177 1.11 -7.72 7.84
CA SER A 177 0.07 -6.87 8.42
C SER A 177 -0.69 -6.11 7.34
N SER A 178 -1.97 -5.86 7.57
CA SER A 178 -2.72 -4.87 6.80
C SER A 178 -2.24 -3.45 7.11
N GLU A 179 -2.71 -2.47 6.32
CA GLU A 179 -2.73 -1.08 6.76
C GLU A 179 -3.58 -0.94 8.05
N PRO A 180 -3.20 -0.04 8.98
CA PRO A 180 -3.96 0.19 10.21
C PRO A 180 -5.21 1.04 9.97
N THR A 181 -6.33 0.62 10.54
CA THR A 181 -7.50 1.49 10.67
C THR A 181 -7.44 2.24 11.98
N LYS A 182 -7.34 3.58 11.90
CA LYS A 182 -7.25 4.46 13.06
C LYS A 182 -8.62 4.85 13.58
N VAL A 183 -8.77 4.88 14.90
CA VAL A 183 -10.01 5.25 15.60
C VAL A 183 -9.67 6.12 16.80
N LEU A 184 -10.46 7.15 17.04
CA LEU A 184 -10.36 7.99 18.25
C LEU A 184 -11.52 7.65 19.18
N TYR A 185 -11.21 7.11 20.37
CA TYR A 185 -12.18 6.98 21.45
C TYR A 185 -12.05 8.20 22.37
N ALA A 186 -12.91 9.20 22.15
CA ALA A 186 -12.88 10.46 22.89
C ALA A 186 -13.89 10.46 24.04
N ASP A 187 -13.55 11.17 25.13
CA ASP A 187 -14.49 11.44 26.22
C ASP A 187 -15.53 12.47 25.79
N PRO A 188 -16.82 12.12 25.71
CA PRO A 188 -17.87 13.08 25.40
C PRO A 188 -17.98 14.19 26.45
N ALA A 189 -17.60 13.91 27.71
CA ALA A 189 -17.63 14.89 28.80
C ALA A 189 -16.42 15.83 28.80
N ALA A 190 -15.30 15.45 28.16
CA ALA A 190 -14.16 16.35 27.95
C ALA A 190 -14.44 17.45 26.92
N LEU A 191 -15.51 17.32 26.14
CA LEU A 191 -16.11 18.43 25.43
C LEU A 191 -16.77 19.35 26.46
N THR A 192 -15.95 20.19 27.10
CA THR A 192 -16.47 21.22 27.98
C THR A 192 -17.45 22.09 27.19
N GLN A 193 -18.61 22.40 27.77
CA GLN A 193 -19.46 23.45 27.22
C GLN A 193 -18.66 24.76 27.22
N PRO A 194 -18.90 25.65 26.24
CA PRO A 194 -18.28 26.96 26.29
C PRO A 194 -18.49 27.56 27.68
N SER A 195 -17.42 28.13 28.25
CA SER A 195 -17.61 29.02 29.40
C SER A 195 -18.72 30.03 29.05
N ALA A 196 -19.49 30.51 30.03
CA ALA A 196 -20.51 31.54 29.81
C ALA A 196 -19.97 32.82 29.11
N ALA A 197 -18.65 32.93 28.91
CA ALA A 197 -17.97 33.95 28.12
C ALA A 197 -18.03 33.74 26.59
N TYR A 198 -18.60 32.64 26.08
CA TYR A 198 -18.87 32.47 24.66
C TYR A 198 -20.37 32.50 24.39
N THR A 199 -20.80 33.45 23.57
CA THR A 199 -22.19 33.53 23.10
C THR A 199 -22.20 33.68 21.60
N TYR A 200 -23.07 32.90 20.95
CA TYR A 200 -23.24 32.95 19.51
C TYR A 200 -24.71 32.70 19.16
N LYS A 201 -25.08 33.07 17.94
CA LYS A 201 -26.38 32.77 17.35
C LYS A 201 -26.21 32.44 15.88
N VAL A 202 -27.10 31.61 15.38
CA VAL A 202 -27.21 31.32 13.96
C VAL A 202 -28.56 31.81 13.48
N ASP A 203 -28.54 32.70 12.49
CA ASP A 203 -29.74 33.27 11.90
C ASP A 203 -29.48 33.56 10.41
N ALA A 204 -30.46 33.29 9.56
CA ALA A 204 -30.42 33.53 8.11
C ALA A 204 -29.12 33.06 7.40
N GLY A 205 -28.57 31.89 7.78
CA GLY A 205 -27.33 31.35 7.21
C GLY A 205 -26.05 32.04 7.69
N MET A 206 -26.15 32.90 8.72
CA MET A 206 -25.02 33.62 9.29
C MET A 206 -24.74 33.12 10.70
N LEU A 207 -23.46 32.91 11.03
CA LEU A 207 -22.99 32.70 12.39
C LEU A 207 -22.53 34.03 12.98
N HIS A 208 -23.24 34.48 14.00
CA HIS A 208 -22.87 35.65 14.78
C HIS A 208 -22.21 35.17 16.07
N VAL A 209 -20.96 35.56 16.28
CA VAL A 209 -20.25 35.30 17.54
C VAL A 209 -20.17 36.61 18.31
N GLU A 210 -20.86 36.68 19.44
CA GLU A 210 -21.14 37.90 20.19
C GLU A 210 -20.20 38.12 21.37
N SER A 211 -19.73 37.04 22.00
CA SER A 211 -18.72 37.08 23.05
C SER A 211 -17.78 35.88 22.92
N PHE A 212 -16.52 36.09 23.29
CA PHE A 212 -15.48 35.07 23.33
C PHE A 212 -14.31 35.56 24.18
N LEU A 213 -13.50 34.62 24.66
CA LEU A 213 -12.28 34.92 25.40
C LEU A 213 -11.16 35.45 24.48
N PRO A 214 -10.23 36.28 24.97
CA PRO A 214 -9.11 36.79 24.17
C PRO A 214 -8.29 35.67 23.50
N ASN A 215 -7.72 35.97 22.33
CA ASN A 215 -6.88 35.05 21.55
C ASN A 215 -7.57 33.74 21.13
N THR A 216 -8.91 33.74 21.03
CA THR A 216 -9.66 32.58 20.54
C THR A 216 -9.57 32.45 19.03
N SER A 217 -9.31 31.23 18.56
CA SER A 217 -9.50 30.81 17.18
C SER A 217 -10.81 30.04 17.04
N LEU A 218 -11.52 30.25 15.94
CA LEU A 218 -12.75 29.57 15.58
C LEU A 218 -12.52 28.75 14.33
N LYS A 219 -12.95 27.49 14.34
CA LYS A 219 -13.03 26.64 13.15
C LYS A 219 -14.41 26.01 13.03
N LEU A 220 -14.91 25.85 11.81
CA LEU A 220 -16.11 25.07 11.52
C LEU A 220 -15.71 23.85 10.70
N PHE A 221 -16.27 22.69 11.06
CA PHE A 221 -16.08 21.44 10.34
C PHE A 221 -17.43 20.89 9.89
N ASP A 222 -17.48 20.34 8.67
CA ASP A 222 -18.62 19.54 8.24
C ASP A 222 -18.60 18.13 8.87
N MET A 223 -19.65 17.34 8.62
CA MET A 223 -19.76 15.98 9.15
C MET A 223 -18.76 14.98 8.55
N THR A 224 -18.02 15.37 7.51
CA THR A 224 -16.92 14.58 6.94
C THR A 224 -15.58 14.92 7.60
N GLY A 225 -15.54 15.93 8.49
CA GLY A 225 -14.35 16.43 9.14
C GLY A 225 -13.57 17.45 8.33
N LYS A 226 -14.11 17.94 7.20
CA LYS A 226 -13.49 19.00 6.41
C LYS A 226 -13.68 20.34 7.10
N CYS A 227 -12.60 21.11 7.24
CA CYS A 227 -12.66 22.47 7.76
C CYS A 227 -13.26 23.41 6.71
N VAL A 228 -14.40 24.04 7.01
CA VAL A 228 -15.13 24.94 6.11
C VAL A 228 -14.93 26.42 6.46
N LEU A 229 -14.51 26.71 7.69
CA LEU A 229 -14.14 28.06 8.15
C LEU A 229 -13.01 27.96 9.17
N SER A 230 -12.04 28.87 9.10
CA SER A 230 -10.99 29.02 10.12
C SER A 230 -10.64 30.48 10.28
N GLN A 231 -10.83 31.04 11.46
CA GLN A 231 -10.67 32.47 11.73
C GLN A 231 -10.09 32.74 13.12
N GLN A 232 -9.16 33.70 13.21
CA GLN A 232 -8.77 34.29 14.49
C GLN A 232 -9.80 35.34 14.90
N MET A 233 -10.39 35.21 16.08
CA MET A 233 -11.49 36.06 16.52
C MET A 233 -11.00 37.46 16.91
N ALA A 234 -11.67 38.51 16.41
CA ALA A 234 -11.36 39.90 16.70
C ALA A 234 -12.64 40.75 16.76
N GLY A 235 -13.01 41.21 17.96
CA GLY A 235 -14.30 41.88 18.19
C GLY A 235 -15.52 41.03 17.81
N LYS A 236 -16.73 41.59 17.89
CA LYS A 236 -17.94 40.88 17.42
C LYS A 236 -17.79 40.56 15.93
N THR A 237 -17.94 39.30 15.58
CA THR A 237 -17.71 38.83 14.19
C THR A 237 -18.93 38.09 13.67
N VAL A 238 -19.20 38.25 12.37
CA VAL A 238 -20.30 37.58 11.67
C VAL A 238 -19.74 36.89 10.44
N PHE A 239 -20.07 35.62 10.27
CA PHE A 239 -19.57 34.80 9.17
C PHE A 239 -20.73 34.27 8.33
N PRO A 240 -20.70 34.41 6.99
CA PRO A 240 -21.61 33.67 6.14
C PRO A 240 -21.25 32.18 6.19
N ILE A 241 -22.26 31.33 6.35
CA ILE A 241 -22.08 29.89 6.25
C ILE A 241 -22.80 29.40 5.00
N ASN A 242 -22.01 29.01 4.00
CA ASN A 242 -22.52 28.54 2.71
C ASN A 242 -22.83 27.03 2.69
N GLU A 243 -22.85 26.39 3.87
CA GLU A 243 -23.09 24.96 4.09
C GLU A 243 -24.43 24.81 4.81
N GLN A 244 -25.30 23.91 4.32
CA GLN A 244 -26.57 23.57 4.99
C GLN A 244 -26.40 22.31 5.84
N GLY A 245 -27.12 22.23 6.95
CA GLY A 245 -27.16 21.06 7.82
C GLY A 245 -26.32 21.17 9.08
N LEU A 246 -25.73 20.05 9.50
CA LEU A 246 -25.04 19.91 10.79
C LEU A 246 -23.54 20.24 10.64
N LEU A 247 -23.05 21.18 11.44
CA LEU A 247 -21.63 21.53 11.55
C LEU A 247 -21.13 21.38 12.98
N LEU A 248 -19.82 21.20 13.13
CA LEU A 248 -19.10 21.26 14.40
C LEU A 248 -18.29 22.55 14.47
N MET A 249 -18.61 23.41 15.43
CA MET A 249 -17.82 24.59 15.75
C MET A 249 -16.80 24.26 16.82
N GLN A 250 -15.53 24.52 16.52
CA GLN A 250 -14.42 24.42 17.46
C GLN A 250 -13.94 25.83 17.83
N LEU A 251 -13.87 26.10 19.13
CA LEU A 251 -13.26 27.30 19.70
C LEU A 251 -12.02 26.88 20.47
N GLU A 252 -10.88 27.56 20.26
CA GLU A 252 -9.63 27.20 20.92
C GLU A 252 -8.83 28.43 21.34
N ASN A 253 -8.36 28.45 22.58
CA ASN A 253 -7.44 29.45 23.12
C ASN A 253 -6.50 28.82 24.17
N ALA A 254 -5.73 29.65 24.87
CA ALA A 254 -4.78 29.19 25.90
C ALA A 254 -5.41 28.46 27.10
N GLN A 255 -6.71 28.67 27.36
CA GLN A 255 -7.45 28.02 28.44
C GLN A 255 -8.05 26.67 28.02
N GLY A 256 -8.14 26.37 26.72
CA GLY A 256 -8.63 25.07 26.26
C GLY A 256 -9.25 25.10 24.87
N ARG A 257 -9.89 23.97 24.54
CA ARG A 257 -10.64 23.74 23.31
C ARG A 257 -12.06 23.33 23.66
N TRP A 258 -13.02 23.95 22.98
CA TRP A 258 -14.45 23.69 23.10
C TRP A 258 -15.00 23.29 21.73
N VAL A 259 -15.95 22.37 21.70
CA VAL A 259 -16.62 21.97 20.46
C VAL A 259 -18.13 21.97 20.68
N GLU A 260 -18.87 22.53 19.73
CA GLU A 260 -20.32 22.60 19.79
C GLU A 260 -20.95 22.27 18.44
N LYS A 261 -22.12 21.63 18.50
CA LYS A 261 -22.93 21.32 17.33
C LYS A 261 -23.74 22.55 16.93
N ILE A 262 -23.67 22.92 15.67
CA ILE A 262 -24.48 23.99 15.07
C ILE A 262 -25.36 23.38 13.98
N ILE A 263 -26.63 23.75 13.97
CA ILE A 263 -27.58 23.34 12.91
C ILE A 263 -27.93 24.58 12.10
N LEU A 264 -27.70 24.51 10.80
CA LEU A 264 -28.13 25.51 9.82
C LEU A 264 -29.30 24.95 9.03
N GLN A 265 -30.42 25.67 9.04
CA GLN A 265 -31.60 25.40 8.24
C GLN A 265 -31.50 26.07 6.87
#